data_AF-A0A453RBY1-F1
#
_entry.id   AF-A0A453RBY1-F1
#
_cell.length_a   1.000
_cell.length_b   1.000
_cell.length_c   1.000
_cell.angle_alpha   90.00
_cell.angle_beta   90.00
_cell.angle_gamma   90.00
#
_symmetry.space_group_name_H-M   'P 1'
#
loop_
_entity.id
_entity.type
_entity.pdbx_description
1 polymer ?
#
loop_
_entity_poly.entity_id
_entity_poly.type
_entity_poly.pdbx_seq_one_letter_code
_entity_poly.pdbx_strand_id
1 'polypeptide(L)'
;ASFMVSQTEPNRLDNVSAGSTEWKGLLTDYWERFSKYCTDASQWDVRKVERMLEEKFLPILFPDLDTDSRVCPSCSEGTLRFKVSRYGEGYFIGCDRHPKCKYIARTLSDEDDENETSEETPKSFEPRLLGVKPDTNEKVFLKQGPYGYYIQVGEDRKGASQKRAPISEVKDINSITIEDAIELLQYPKVLGKHPDDEHPVLMTHSKAGFSIRHRRS
;
A
#
# COMPACT_ATOMS: atom_id res chain seq x y z
N ALA A 1 18.66 -23.66 3.13
CA ALA A 1 17.63 -24.47 3.82
C ALA A 1 16.37 -24.67 2.98
N SER A 2 15.78 -23.64 2.35
CA SER A 2 14.58 -23.81 1.48
C SER A 2 14.74 -24.75 0.29
N PHE A 3 15.93 -24.88 -0.31
CA PHE A 3 16.12 -25.69 -1.53
C PHE A 3 16.05 -27.21 -1.33
N MET A 4 16.18 -27.72 -0.09
CA MET A 4 16.12 -29.17 0.17
C MET A 4 14.70 -29.70 0.41
N VAL A 5 13.74 -28.83 0.75
CA VAL A 5 12.35 -29.25 1.06
C VAL A 5 11.58 -29.60 -0.23
N SER A 6 11.80 -28.86 -1.32
CA SER A 6 10.99 -28.99 -2.54
C SER A 6 11.21 -30.28 -3.34
N GLN A 7 12.38 -30.93 -3.25
CA GLN A 7 12.68 -32.09 -4.11
C GLN A 7 12.24 -33.44 -3.53
N THR A 8 11.85 -33.51 -2.26
CA THR A 8 11.51 -34.78 -1.59
C THR A 8 10.01 -35.00 -1.39
N GLU A 9 9.20 -33.95 -1.43
CA GLU A 9 7.75 -34.02 -1.24
C GLU A 9 6.95 -34.61 -2.43
N PRO A 10 7.27 -34.34 -3.71
CA PRO A 10 6.50 -34.88 -4.84
C PRO A 10 6.46 -36.42 -4.83
N ASN A 11 7.62 -37.04 -4.65
CA ASN A 11 7.76 -38.50 -4.60
C ASN A 11 6.97 -39.14 -3.43
N ARG A 12 6.74 -38.42 -2.33
CA ARG A 12 5.97 -38.94 -1.18
C ARG A 12 4.46 -38.86 -1.42
N LEU A 13 3.99 -37.82 -2.09
CA LEU A 13 2.58 -37.68 -2.49
C LEU A 13 2.21 -38.67 -3.60
N ASP A 14 3.13 -38.95 -4.52
CA ASP A 14 2.96 -39.96 -5.56
C ASP A 14 2.82 -41.38 -4.96
N ASN A 15 3.60 -41.69 -3.91
CA ASN A 15 3.52 -42.98 -3.20
C ASN A 15 2.22 -43.15 -2.40
N VAL A 16 1.60 -42.07 -1.93
CA VAL A 16 0.25 -42.10 -1.32
C VAL A 16 -0.81 -42.33 -2.39
N SER A 17 -0.69 -41.64 -3.53
CA SER A 17 -1.59 -41.79 -4.67
C SER A 17 -1.54 -43.19 -5.28
N ALA A 18 -0.37 -43.84 -5.27
CA ALA A 18 -0.17 -45.21 -5.69
C ALA A 18 -0.63 -46.27 -4.66
N GLY A 19 -1.10 -45.86 -3.47
CA GLY A 19 -1.55 -46.75 -2.40
C GLY A 19 -0.43 -47.44 -1.61
N SER A 20 0.83 -47.10 -1.87
CA SER A 20 2.02 -47.70 -1.23
C SER A 20 2.28 -47.17 0.19
N THR A 21 1.66 -46.06 0.58
CA THR A 21 1.86 -45.42 1.89
C THR A 21 0.56 -44.85 2.46
N GLU A 22 0.39 -44.91 3.79
CA GLU A 22 -0.79 -44.36 4.46
C GLU A 22 -0.68 -42.84 4.62
N TRP A 23 -1.65 -42.11 4.06
CA TRP A 23 -1.67 -40.65 4.04
C TRP A 23 -1.66 -40.01 5.44
N LYS A 24 -2.30 -40.65 6.42
CA LYS A 24 -2.33 -40.15 7.81
C LYS A 24 -0.94 -40.13 8.43
N GLY A 25 -0.18 -41.20 8.26
CA GLY A 25 1.20 -41.29 8.76
C GLY A 25 2.12 -40.25 8.11
N LEU A 26 1.95 -40.02 6.80
CA LEU A 26 2.69 -38.97 6.09
C LEU A 26 2.40 -37.57 6.65
N LEU A 27 1.12 -37.24 6.87
CA LEU A 27 0.72 -35.95 7.43
C LEU A 27 1.20 -35.77 8.87
N THR A 28 1.15 -36.80 9.71
CA THR A 28 1.67 -36.72 11.08
C THR A 28 3.17 -36.44 11.09
N ASP A 29 3.96 -37.17 10.29
CA ASP A 29 5.41 -36.96 10.16
C ASP A 29 5.76 -35.57 9.57
N TYR A 30 4.97 -35.09 8.60
CA TYR A 30 5.10 -33.72 8.11
C TYR A 30 4.78 -32.70 9.21
N TRP A 31 3.64 -32.84 9.87
CA TRP A 31 3.16 -31.89 10.87
C TRP A 31 4.08 -31.79 12.08
N GLU A 32 4.63 -32.90 12.56
CA GLU A 32 5.60 -32.89 13.67
C GLU A 32 6.86 -32.09 13.31
N ARG A 33 7.40 -32.28 12.11
CA ARG A 33 8.55 -31.51 11.62
C ARG A 33 8.20 -30.04 11.42
N PHE A 34 7.08 -29.76 10.76
CA PHE A 34 6.61 -28.40 10.51
C PHE A 34 6.35 -27.64 11.83
N SER A 35 5.63 -28.24 12.77
CA SER A 35 5.33 -27.66 14.08
C SER A 35 6.61 -27.36 14.86
N LYS A 36 7.62 -28.24 14.78
CA LYS A 36 8.94 -27.98 15.37
C LYS A 36 9.59 -26.75 14.74
N TYR A 37 9.61 -26.65 13.41
CA TYR A 37 10.14 -25.47 12.72
C TYR A 37 9.38 -24.19 13.06
N CYS A 38 8.04 -24.23 13.15
CA CYS A 38 7.24 -23.07 13.56
C CYS A 38 7.54 -22.65 15.00
N THR A 39 7.68 -23.61 15.90
CA THR A 39 8.04 -23.36 17.30
C THR A 39 9.42 -22.72 17.40
N ASP A 40 10.40 -23.28 16.69
CA ASP A 40 11.76 -22.75 16.64
C ASP A 40 11.82 -21.35 16.02
N ALA A 41 11.04 -21.09 14.96
CA ALA A 41 10.96 -19.77 14.32
C ALA A 41 10.24 -18.73 15.20
N SER A 42 9.20 -19.14 15.94
CA SER A 42 8.43 -18.25 16.83
C SER A 42 9.23 -17.71 18.02
N GLN A 43 10.34 -18.36 18.38
CA GLN A 43 11.24 -17.93 19.46
C GLN A 43 12.07 -16.69 19.09
N TRP A 44 12.13 -16.33 17.80
CA TRP A 44 12.93 -15.20 17.35
C TRP A 44 12.13 -13.91 17.33
N ASP A 45 12.63 -12.90 18.04
CA ASP A 45 12.12 -11.54 17.93
C ASP A 45 12.46 -10.97 16.54
N VAL A 46 11.45 -10.45 15.84
CA VAL A 46 11.58 -9.82 14.52
C VAL A 46 12.70 -8.76 14.51
N ARG A 47 12.84 -7.96 15.59
CA ARG A 47 13.88 -6.92 15.71
C ARG A 47 15.29 -7.52 15.76
N LYS A 48 15.43 -8.71 16.34
CA LYS A 48 16.71 -9.44 16.37
C LYS A 48 17.06 -9.93 14.97
N VAL A 49 16.07 -10.45 14.24
CA VAL A 49 16.26 -10.88 12.84
C VAL A 49 16.61 -9.69 11.93
N GLU A 50 15.92 -8.56 12.06
CA GLU A 50 16.21 -7.33 11.31
C GLU A 50 17.65 -6.87 11.51
N ARG A 51 18.13 -6.85 12.75
CA ARG A 51 19.52 -6.50 13.07
C ARG A 51 20.53 -7.49 12.50
N MET A 52 20.25 -8.80 12.59
CA MET A 52 21.12 -9.82 12.00
C MET A 52 21.20 -9.70 10.48
N LEU A 53 20.08 -9.39 9.82
CA LEU A 53 20.04 -9.12 8.38
C LEU A 53 20.81 -7.84 8.05
N GLU A 54 20.61 -6.77 8.81
CA GLU A 54 21.34 -5.51 8.65
C GLU A 54 22.85 -5.74 8.75
N GLU A 55 23.33 -6.40 9.81
CA GLU A 55 24.76 -6.72 9.99
C GLU A 55 25.33 -7.57 8.85
N LYS A 56 24.59 -8.59 8.41
CA LYS A 56 25.05 -9.53 7.38
C LYS A 56 25.08 -8.92 5.99
N PHE A 57 24.07 -8.12 5.66
CA PHE A 57 23.91 -7.52 4.34
C PHE A 57 24.40 -6.08 4.28
N LEU A 58 24.99 -5.56 5.36
CA LEU A 58 25.53 -4.21 5.45
C LEU A 58 26.39 -3.80 4.25
N PRO A 59 27.37 -4.62 3.81
CA PRO A 59 28.25 -4.25 2.69
C PRO A 59 27.52 -4.24 1.34
N ILE A 60 26.42 -4.98 1.22
CA ILE A 60 25.62 -5.10 -0.01
C ILE A 60 24.55 -4.02 -0.06
N LEU A 61 23.93 -3.70 1.08
CA LEU A 61 22.90 -2.67 1.21
C LEU A 61 23.50 -1.26 1.15
N PHE A 62 24.78 -1.13 1.51
CA PHE A 62 25.47 0.15 1.65
C PHE A 62 26.90 0.08 1.07
N PRO A 63 27.06 -0.21 -0.24
CA PRO A 63 28.38 -0.43 -0.86
C PRO A 63 29.24 0.84 -0.94
N ASP A 64 28.62 2.01 -1.14
CA ASP A 64 29.33 3.29 -1.38
C ASP A 64 29.47 4.17 -0.12
N LEU A 65 29.21 3.62 1.05
CA LEU A 65 29.04 4.40 2.27
C LEU A 65 30.28 4.30 3.15
N ASP A 66 31.28 5.11 2.79
CA ASP A 66 32.41 5.41 3.66
C ASP A 66 31.90 6.18 4.89
N THR A 67 31.59 5.41 5.93
CA THR A 67 31.37 5.72 7.36
C THR A 67 30.35 6.81 7.79
N ASP A 68 29.96 7.79 6.97
CA ASP A 68 29.13 8.94 7.41
C ASP A 68 27.82 9.21 6.64
N SER A 69 27.54 8.48 5.56
CA SER A 69 26.39 8.77 4.67
C SER A 69 25.16 7.87 4.90
N ARG A 70 25.03 7.28 6.10
CA ARG A 70 23.75 6.68 6.54
C ARG A 70 22.76 7.70 7.07
N VAL A 71 23.14 8.97 7.08
CA VAL A 71 22.26 10.06 7.47
C VAL A 71 21.11 10.13 6.46
N CYS A 72 19.88 10.16 6.98
CA CYS A 72 18.69 10.28 6.17
C CYS A 72 18.68 11.64 5.45
N PRO A 73 18.64 11.70 4.11
CA PRO A 73 18.69 12.96 3.37
C PRO A 73 17.43 13.81 3.54
N SER A 74 16.32 13.23 4.02
CA SER A 74 15.08 13.95 4.25
C SER A 74 15.03 14.70 5.57
N CYS A 75 15.75 14.25 6.60
CA CYS A 75 15.69 14.88 7.92
C CYS A 75 17.05 15.22 8.52
N SER A 76 18.15 14.80 7.89
CA SER A 76 19.55 15.04 8.28
C SER A 76 19.94 14.64 9.72
N GLU A 77 19.00 14.06 10.48
CA GLU A 77 19.20 13.69 11.88
C GLU A 77 18.96 12.20 12.14
N GLY A 78 18.18 11.53 11.27
CA GLY A 78 17.88 10.09 11.37
C GLY A 78 18.86 9.25 10.57
N THR A 79 18.90 7.95 10.85
CA THR A 79 19.78 6.99 10.15
C THR A 79 18.95 6.04 9.30
N LEU A 80 19.42 5.76 8.07
CA LEU A 80 18.82 4.76 7.19
C LEU A 80 19.10 3.35 7.72
N ARG A 81 18.03 2.55 7.84
CA ARG A 81 18.07 1.18 8.34
C ARG A 81 17.29 0.26 7.42
N PHE A 82 17.70 -1.00 7.41
CA PHE A 82 16.92 -2.09 6.81
C PHE A 82 15.64 -2.31 7.61
N LYS A 83 14.50 -2.40 6.92
CA LYS A 83 13.19 -2.65 7.53
C LYS A 83 12.41 -3.67 6.72
N VAL A 84 11.67 -4.53 7.41
CA VAL A 84 10.73 -5.46 6.79
C VAL A 84 9.38 -4.76 6.60
N SER A 85 8.74 -4.98 5.45
CA SER A 85 7.40 -4.47 5.19
C SER A 85 6.38 -5.02 6.19
N ARG A 86 5.61 -4.12 6.83
CA ARG A 86 4.48 -4.49 7.67
C ARG A 86 3.38 -5.28 6.93
N TYR A 87 3.37 -5.21 5.60
CA TYR A 87 2.39 -5.88 4.75
C TYR A 87 2.87 -7.26 4.29
N GLY A 88 4.01 -7.74 4.81
CA GLY A 88 4.46 -9.13 4.65
C GLY A 88 5.31 -9.40 3.41
N GLU A 89 5.32 -8.51 2.43
CA GLU A 89 6.10 -8.67 1.21
C GLU A 89 7.18 -7.58 1.09
N GLY A 90 8.42 -8.02 0.93
CA GLY A 90 9.57 -7.17 0.64
C GLY A 90 10.28 -6.58 1.85
N TYR A 91 11.47 -6.07 1.56
CA TYR A 91 12.29 -5.27 2.46
C TYR A 91 12.53 -3.91 1.83
N PHE A 92 12.82 -2.91 2.65
CA PHE A 92 13.16 -1.57 2.17
C PHE A 92 14.16 -0.91 3.13
N ILE A 93 14.90 0.06 2.62
CA ILE A 93 15.79 0.90 3.44
C ILE A 93 15.00 2.16 3.80
N GLY A 94 14.90 2.51 5.08
CA GLY A 94 14.13 3.67 5.52
C GLY A 94 14.67 4.33 6.78
N CYS A 95 14.25 5.57 7.03
CA CYS A 95 14.68 6.33 8.20
C CYS A 95 14.19 5.69 9.51
N ASP A 96 15.07 5.59 10.50
CA ASP A 96 14.77 5.03 11.83
C ASP A 96 13.79 5.87 12.65
N ARG A 97 13.71 7.19 12.39
CA ARG A 97 12.81 8.13 13.07
C ARG A 97 11.34 8.06 12.64
N HIS A 98 10.91 6.96 12.02
CA HIS A 98 9.49 6.73 11.77
C HIS A 98 8.72 6.69 13.12
N PRO A 99 7.54 7.33 13.26
CA PRO A 99 6.70 7.94 12.22
C PRO A 99 6.99 9.41 11.89
N LYS A 100 7.96 10.05 12.57
CA LYS A 100 8.29 11.48 12.37
C LYS A 100 8.93 11.74 11.01
N CYS A 101 9.79 10.82 10.55
CA CYS A 101 10.35 10.84 9.19
C CYS A 101 9.85 9.60 8.43
N LYS A 102 9.29 9.81 7.22
CA LYS A 102 8.74 8.75 6.35
C LYS A 102 9.61 8.44 5.14
N TYR A 103 10.87 8.88 5.16
CA TYR A 103 11.80 8.66 4.06
C TYR A 103 12.12 7.17 3.87
N ILE A 104 12.08 6.73 2.62
CA ILE A 104 12.45 5.40 2.13
C ILE A 104 13.49 5.63 1.02
N ALA A 105 14.65 4.98 1.12
CA ALA A 105 15.67 5.02 0.09
C ALA A 105 15.28 4.07 -1.05
N ARG A 106 15.52 4.48 -2.30
CA ARG A 106 15.35 3.59 -3.46
C ARG A 106 16.39 2.47 -3.34
N THR A 107 15.94 1.24 -3.26
CA THR A 107 16.80 0.06 -3.23
C THR A 107 17.23 -0.33 -4.63
N LEU A 108 18.40 -0.97 -4.75
CA LEU A 108 19.12 -1.43 -5.97
C LEU A 108 18.37 -2.47 -6.83
N SER A 109 17.04 -2.47 -6.84
CA SER A 109 16.18 -3.35 -7.63
C SER A 109 15.31 -2.56 -8.60
N ASP A 110 15.80 -1.41 -9.04
CA ASP A 110 15.20 -0.58 -10.10
C ASP A 110 16.06 -0.65 -11.39
N GLU A 111 16.83 -1.72 -11.59
CA GLU A 111 17.35 -2.08 -12.93
C GLU A 111 16.26 -2.89 -13.63
N ASP A 112 15.34 -2.20 -14.31
CA ASP A 112 14.44 -2.63 -15.41
C ASP A 112 13.07 -1.93 -15.38
N ASP A 113 13.06 -0.60 -15.19
CA ASP A 113 11.98 0.23 -15.74
C ASP A 113 12.62 1.46 -16.39
N GLU A 114 13.13 1.26 -17.62
CA GLU A 114 13.52 2.33 -18.55
C GLU A 114 12.29 3.15 -18.97
N ASN A 115 11.71 3.88 -18.02
CA ASN A 115 10.96 5.09 -18.29
C ASN A 115 11.49 6.18 -17.35
N GLU A 116 12.76 6.53 -17.59
CA GLU A 116 13.28 7.82 -17.17
C GLU A 116 12.51 8.93 -17.91
N THR A 117 11.66 9.62 -17.17
CA THR A 117 11.69 11.08 -17.23
C THR A 117 12.01 11.57 -15.83
N SER A 118 13.21 12.10 -15.75
CA SER A 118 13.87 12.66 -14.59
C SER A 118 13.10 13.82 -13.95
N GLU A 119 13.39 13.97 -12.66
CA GLU A 119 13.26 15.16 -11.81
C GLU A 119 12.05 15.27 -10.86
N GLU A 120 12.43 15.63 -9.63
CA GLU A 120 11.60 15.99 -8.48
C GLU A 120 11.03 14.81 -7.67
N THR A 121 11.68 14.52 -6.53
CA THR A 121 11.11 14.15 -5.20
C THR A 121 9.86 13.25 -5.14
N PRO A 122 9.72 12.32 -4.19
CA PRO A 122 8.38 11.79 -3.89
C PRO A 122 7.57 12.93 -3.29
N LYS A 123 6.97 13.79 -4.12
CA LYS A 123 5.95 14.74 -3.74
C LYS A 123 4.81 13.85 -3.27
N SER A 124 4.73 13.65 -1.96
CA SER A 124 3.43 13.72 -1.32
C SER A 124 2.75 14.92 -1.95
N PHE A 125 1.78 14.70 -2.83
CA PHE A 125 1.09 15.79 -3.48
C PHE A 125 0.60 16.77 -2.40
N GLU A 126 1.16 17.98 -2.42
CA GLU A 126 0.76 18.99 -1.45
C GLU A 126 -0.72 19.33 -1.69
N PRO A 127 -1.55 19.37 -0.64
CA PRO A 127 -2.97 19.69 -0.79
C PRO A 127 -3.14 21.03 -1.51
N ARG A 128 -3.61 21.00 -2.76
CA ARG A 128 -3.84 22.20 -3.56
C ARG A 128 -5.22 22.75 -3.23
N LEU A 129 -5.29 24.01 -2.80
CA LEU A 129 -6.55 24.71 -2.63
C LEU A 129 -7.10 25.08 -4.02
N LEU A 130 -8.27 24.54 -4.38
CA LEU A 130 -8.95 24.87 -5.64
C LEU A 130 -9.79 26.15 -5.49
N GLY A 131 -10.31 26.42 -4.29
CA GLY A 131 -11.02 27.65 -3.96
C GLY A 131 -12.06 27.44 -2.86
N VAL A 132 -13.14 28.24 -2.88
CA VAL A 132 -14.25 28.19 -1.92
C VAL A 132 -15.56 27.87 -2.63
N LYS A 133 -16.36 26.99 -2.03
CA LYS A 133 -17.68 26.67 -2.57
C LYS A 133 -18.61 27.89 -2.41
N PRO A 134 -19.27 28.36 -3.48
CA PRO A 134 -20.10 29.57 -3.42
C PRO A 134 -21.28 29.47 -2.44
N ASP A 135 -21.86 28.27 -2.26
CA ASP A 135 -23.05 28.10 -1.41
C ASP A 135 -22.75 28.02 0.09
N THR A 136 -21.60 27.42 0.46
CA THR A 136 -21.29 27.09 1.87
C THR A 136 -20.08 27.84 2.41
N ASN A 137 -19.38 28.60 1.56
CA ASN A 137 -18.11 29.27 1.89
C ASN A 137 -17.02 28.31 2.43
N GLU A 138 -17.14 27.02 2.13
CA GLU A 138 -16.20 25.99 2.55
C GLU A 138 -15.05 25.87 1.55
N LYS A 139 -13.82 25.76 2.04
CA LYS A 139 -12.63 25.54 1.21
C LYS A 139 -12.67 24.16 0.56
N VAL A 140 -12.31 24.08 -0.71
CA VAL A 140 -12.23 22.85 -1.50
C VAL A 140 -10.77 22.55 -1.82
N PHE A 141 -10.31 21.36 -1.41
CA PHE A 141 -8.93 20.92 -1.56
C PHE A 141 -8.84 19.73 -2.52
N LEU A 142 -7.82 19.75 -3.37
CA LEU A 142 -7.33 18.62 -4.13
C LEU A 142 -6.23 17.92 -3.32
N LYS A 143 -6.34 16.60 -3.12
CA LYS A 143 -5.41 15.80 -2.32
C LYS A 143 -5.11 14.48 -3.01
N GLN A 144 -3.99 13.85 -2.66
CA GLN A 144 -3.64 12.49 -3.09
C GLN A 144 -3.77 11.51 -1.93
N GLY A 145 -4.44 10.39 -2.18
CA GLY A 145 -4.62 9.30 -1.23
C GLY A 145 -4.15 7.96 -1.81
N PRO A 146 -4.28 6.86 -1.05
CA PRO A 146 -3.86 5.52 -1.50
C PRO A 146 -4.64 5.02 -2.73
N TYR A 147 -5.83 5.57 -2.98
CA TYR A 147 -6.70 5.19 -4.10
C TYR A 147 -6.66 6.19 -5.27
N GLY A 148 -5.74 7.15 -5.25
CA GLY A 148 -5.62 8.20 -6.25
C GLY A 148 -5.98 9.59 -5.73
N TYR A 149 -6.17 10.53 -6.67
CA TYR A 149 -6.52 11.91 -6.36
C TYR A 149 -7.99 12.02 -5.96
N TYR A 150 -8.26 12.88 -4.98
CA TYR A 150 -9.60 13.14 -4.49
C TYR A 150 -9.76 14.60 -4.08
N ILE A 151 -11.00 15.04 -4.13
CA ILE A 151 -11.45 16.36 -3.72
C ILE A 151 -12.04 16.24 -2.33
N GLN A 152 -11.75 17.19 -1.47
CA GLN A 152 -12.27 17.25 -0.12
C GLN A 152 -12.81 18.64 0.19
N VAL A 153 -14.02 18.68 0.76
CA VAL A 153 -14.60 19.91 1.29
C VAL A 153 -14.20 20.06 2.76
N GLY A 154 -13.67 21.23 3.10
CA GLY A 154 -13.27 21.59 4.46
C GLY A 154 -11.89 21.06 4.87
N GLU A 155 -11.39 21.61 5.97
CA GLU A 155 -10.10 21.25 6.57
C GLU A 155 -10.17 19.93 7.35
N ASP A 156 -9.01 19.29 7.55
CA ASP A 156 -8.85 18.06 8.34
C ASP A 156 -9.15 18.28 9.82
N ARG A 157 -10.42 18.12 10.19
CA ARG A 157 -10.89 18.12 11.58
C ARG A 157 -11.11 16.69 12.05
N LYS A 158 -10.38 16.29 13.10
CA LYS A 158 -10.55 14.99 13.76
C LYS A 158 -12.00 14.85 14.23
N GLY A 159 -12.73 13.87 13.70
CA GLY A 159 -14.09 13.50 14.14
C GLY A 159 -15.23 13.97 13.23
N ALA A 160 -14.98 14.71 12.15
CA ALA A 160 -16.01 15.10 11.19
C ALA A 160 -15.97 14.23 9.93
N SER A 161 -17.13 13.72 9.50
CA SER A 161 -17.27 13.09 8.19
C SER A 161 -17.19 14.18 7.12
N GLN A 162 -16.06 14.25 6.42
CA GLN A 162 -15.83 15.23 5.37
C GLN A 162 -16.40 14.71 4.05
N LYS A 163 -17.02 15.60 3.28
CA LYS A 163 -17.46 15.27 1.92
C LYS A 163 -16.24 15.13 1.01
N ARG A 164 -16.11 13.98 0.36
CA ARG A 164 -15.00 13.64 -0.54
C ARG A 164 -15.52 13.08 -1.85
N ALA A 165 -14.84 13.39 -2.94
CA ALA A 165 -15.13 12.84 -4.26
C ALA A 165 -13.83 12.38 -4.94
N PRO A 166 -13.77 11.15 -5.50
CA PRO A 166 -12.59 10.69 -6.24
C PRO A 166 -12.49 11.42 -7.58
N ILE A 167 -11.26 11.64 -8.04
CA ILE A 167 -10.97 12.14 -9.39
C ILE A 167 -10.42 10.97 -10.17
N SER A 168 -11.29 10.29 -10.89
CA SER A 168 -10.87 9.12 -11.67
C SER A 168 -10.80 9.35 -13.19
N GLU A 169 -11.40 10.42 -13.69
CA GLU A 169 -11.61 10.62 -15.14
C GLU A 169 -10.74 11.76 -15.71
N VAL A 170 -10.05 12.51 -14.86
CA VAL A 170 -9.26 13.66 -15.30
C VAL A 170 -7.88 13.19 -15.77
N LYS A 171 -7.58 13.45 -17.05
CA LYS A 171 -6.29 13.13 -17.69
C LYS A 171 -5.15 14.02 -17.20
N ASP A 172 -5.45 15.27 -16.83
CA ASP A 172 -4.47 16.21 -16.28
C ASP A 172 -4.94 16.79 -14.95
N ILE A 173 -4.28 16.41 -13.87
CA ILE A 173 -4.62 16.83 -12.50
C ILE A 173 -4.43 18.34 -12.32
N ASN A 174 -3.52 18.95 -13.08
CA ASN A 174 -3.21 20.37 -12.93
C ASN A 174 -4.27 21.29 -13.53
N SER A 175 -5.07 20.80 -14.48
CA SER A 175 -6.12 21.55 -15.15
C SER A 175 -7.44 21.60 -14.39
N ILE A 176 -7.54 20.92 -13.24
CA ILE A 176 -8.79 20.84 -12.45
C ILE A 176 -9.15 22.21 -11.90
N THR A 177 -10.38 22.62 -12.18
CA THR A 177 -10.97 23.86 -11.69
C THR A 177 -11.90 23.62 -10.50
N ILE A 178 -12.36 24.71 -9.87
CA ILE A 178 -13.32 24.61 -8.77
C ILE A 178 -14.71 24.19 -9.27
N GLU A 179 -15.06 24.56 -10.50
CA GLU A 179 -16.30 24.18 -11.15
C GLU A 179 -16.38 22.66 -11.31
N ASP A 180 -15.32 22.04 -11.84
CA ASP A 180 -15.20 20.58 -11.96
C ASP A 180 -15.30 19.90 -10.59
N ALA A 181 -14.69 20.52 -9.57
CA ALA A 181 -14.72 20.02 -8.21
C ALA A 181 -16.13 20.02 -7.62
N ILE A 182 -16.88 21.10 -7.84
CA ILE A 182 -18.26 21.23 -7.39
C ILE A 182 -19.13 20.18 -8.07
N GLU A 183 -18.94 19.94 -9.36
CA GLU A 183 -19.67 18.92 -10.11
C GLU A 183 -19.44 17.52 -9.53
N LEU A 184 -18.18 17.14 -9.31
CA LEU A 184 -17.82 15.82 -8.76
C LEU A 184 -18.36 15.62 -7.33
N LEU A 185 -18.43 16.69 -6.53
CA LEU A 185 -18.96 16.66 -5.17
C LEU A 185 -20.50 16.49 -5.10
N GLN A 186 -21.22 16.61 -6.22
CA GLN A 186 -22.67 16.36 -6.27
C GLN A 186 -23.02 14.88 -6.22
N TYR A 187 -22.08 14.00 -6.55
CA TYR A 187 -22.29 12.55 -6.50
C TYR A 187 -22.13 12.02 -5.07
N PRO A 188 -22.97 11.07 -4.62
CA PRO A 188 -23.99 10.33 -5.36
C PRO A 188 -25.28 11.14 -5.62
N LYS A 189 -25.70 11.23 -6.88
CA LYS A 189 -26.90 11.98 -7.30
C LYS A 189 -28.12 11.06 -7.32
N VAL A 190 -29.21 11.46 -6.67
CA VAL A 190 -30.49 10.72 -6.69
C VAL A 190 -31.18 11.01 -8.02
N LEU A 191 -31.40 9.99 -8.85
CA LEU A 191 -32.11 10.12 -10.13
C LEU A 191 -33.62 10.05 -9.97
N GLY A 192 -34.09 9.36 -8.93
CA GLY A 192 -35.51 9.18 -8.64
C GLY A 192 -35.75 7.95 -7.78
N LYS A 193 -37.02 7.62 -7.58
CA LYS A 193 -37.45 6.36 -6.96
C LYS A 193 -37.72 5.34 -8.05
N HIS A 194 -37.30 4.09 -7.83
CA HIS A 194 -37.63 3.00 -8.72
C HIS A 194 -39.14 2.69 -8.65
N PRO A 195 -39.82 2.41 -9.78
CA PRO A 195 -41.29 2.29 -9.83
C PRO A 195 -41.84 1.13 -8.99
N ASP A 196 -41.11 0.03 -8.86
CA ASP A 196 -41.61 -1.19 -8.22
C ASP A 196 -41.40 -1.25 -6.70
N ASP A 197 -40.33 -0.62 -6.19
CA ASP A 197 -39.95 -0.73 -4.78
C ASP A 197 -39.82 0.63 -4.07
N GLU A 198 -40.07 1.73 -4.78
CA GLU A 198 -39.90 3.12 -4.31
C GLU A 198 -38.51 3.49 -3.76
N HIS A 199 -37.51 2.62 -3.89
CA HIS A 199 -36.17 2.87 -3.36
C HIS A 199 -35.40 3.86 -4.26
N PRO A 200 -34.51 4.68 -3.69
CA PRO A 200 -33.78 5.68 -4.45
C PRO A 200 -32.76 5.02 -5.39
N VAL A 201 -32.81 5.41 -6.66
CA VAL A 201 -31.80 5.09 -7.67
C VAL A 201 -30.73 6.17 -7.62
N LEU A 202 -29.49 5.77 -7.40
CA LEU A 202 -28.34 6.65 -7.24
C LEU A 202 -27.40 6.54 -8.45
N MET A 203 -26.96 7.67 -8.98
CA MET A 203 -25.84 7.74 -9.91
C MET A 203 -24.55 8.01 -9.14
N THR A 204 -23.51 7.21 -9.36
CA THR A 204 -22.21 7.32 -8.70
C THR A 204 -21.09 7.31 -9.73
N HIS A 205 -19.98 8.01 -9.46
CA HIS A 205 -18.79 8.02 -10.30
C HIS A 205 -17.67 7.18 -9.68
N SER A 206 -16.87 6.53 -10.52
CA SER A 206 -15.77 5.66 -10.11
C SER A 206 -14.68 5.58 -11.17
N LYS A 207 -13.60 4.83 -10.90
CA LYS A 207 -12.55 4.52 -11.88
C LYS A 207 -13.06 3.86 -13.17
N ALA A 208 -14.17 3.13 -13.08
CA ALA A 208 -14.79 2.50 -14.24
C ALA A 208 -15.77 3.42 -14.98
N GLY A 209 -15.89 4.69 -14.58
CA GLY A 209 -16.86 5.65 -15.08
C GLY A 209 -18.12 5.72 -14.22
N PHE A 210 -19.20 6.22 -14.82
CA PHE A 210 -20.50 6.37 -14.16
C PHE A 210 -21.22 5.04 -13.99
N SER A 211 -21.79 4.82 -12.82
CA SER A 211 -22.57 3.64 -12.49
C SER A 211 -23.87 4.03 -11.80
N ILE A 212 -24.94 3.33 -12.16
CA ILE A 212 -26.24 3.47 -11.51
C ILE A 212 -26.36 2.37 -10.46
N ARG A 213 -26.64 2.75 -9.22
CA ARG A 213 -26.86 1.85 -8.10
C ARG A 213 -28.32 1.91 -7.70
N HIS A 214 -28.94 0.73 -7.63
CA HIS A 214 -30.24 0.52 -7.04
C HIS A 214 -30.07 -0.57 -5.96
N ARG A 215 -30.45 -0.23 -4.72
CA ARG A 215 -30.22 -1.04 -3.50
C ARG A 215 -28.73 -1.27 -3.18
N ARG A 216 -28.40 -1.44 -1.89
CA ARG A 216 -27.08 -1.97 -1.49
C ARG A 216 -27.12 -3.48 -1.74
N SER A 217 -26.43 -3.95 -2.77
CA SER A 217 -25.94 -5.33 -2.79
C SER A 217 -24.82 -5.49 -1.78
#